data_AF-A0A6J0ZL40-F1
#
_entry.id   AF-A0A6J0ZL40-F1
#
_cell.length_a   1.000
_cell.length_b   1.000
_cell.length_c   1.000
_cell.angle_alpha   90.00
_cell.angle_beta   90.00
_cell.angle_gamma   90.00
#
_symmetry.space_group_name_H-M   'P 1'
#
loop_
_entity.id
_entity.type
_entity.pdbx_description
1 polymer ?
#
loop_
_entity_poly.entity_id
_entity_poly.type
_entity_poly.pdbx_seq_one_letter_code
_entity_poly.pdbx_strand_id
1 'polypeptide(L)'
;MDFLRNIRDASKIKKSPKIAKTLSVLLALYFNPRNKIKHFILYHSDKAEELPFVHTSSNIFLQSINPSVQWPDPTPWPEQFHALLCMTLYSGGHQITDLWYDWPKGRNVNLQQKQLGVFMYDIEWNNGTSFYYTLGTNGTCEIVDFGVGIPRPDFLDGANYLGTEVKDGFLCNVWEKVDFIWYYEDVATKRPVRWDFYDGIITHVMTFEVGATLPDSTVQAPEYCFTTQKDV
;
A
#
# COMPACT_ATOMS: atom_id res chain seq x y z
N MET A 1 -37.73 -5.76 20.96
CA MET A 1 -37.73 -7.23 20.87
C MET A 1 -36.92 -7.58 19.63
N ASP A 2 -35.72 -8.15 19.63
CA ASP A 2 -34.82 -8.65 20.65
C ASP A 2 -33.42 -8.67 20.01
N PHE A 3 -32.46 -7.87 20.51
CA PHE A 3 -31.03 -8.08 20.21
C PHE A 3 -30.11 -7.42 21.28
N LEU A 4 -30.56 -7.36 22.54
CA LEU A 4 -29.78 -6.84 23.66
C LEU A 4 -29.72 -7.81 24.85
N ARG A 5 -29.60 -9.12 24.57
CA ARG A 5 -29.55 -10.15 25.62
C ARG A 5 -28.36 -11.10 25.62
N ASN A 6 -27.32 -10.89 24.81
CA ASN A 6 -26.17 -11.81 24.79
C ASN A 6 -24.78 -11.16 24.91
N ILE A 7 -24.66 -10.01 25.59
CA ILE A 7 -23.35 -9.41 25.95
C ILE A 7 -23.18 -9.35 27.48
N ARG A 8 -23.56 -10.41 28.20
CA ARG A 8 -23.36 -10.48 29.66
C ARG A 8 -22.75 -11.75 30.23
N ASP A 9 -22.35 -12.73 29.41
CA ASP A 9 -21.81 -14.01 29.90
C ASP A 9 -20.34 -14.31 29.51
N ALA A 10 -19.60 -13.36 28.93
CA ALA A 10 -18.17 -13.55 28.66
C ALA A 10 -17.23 -13.22 29.83
N SER A 11 -17.76 -12.78 30.99
CA SER A 11 -16.95 -12.34 32.14
C SER A 11 -16.68 -13.43 33.20
N LYS A 12 -16.95 -14.71 32.92
CA LYS A 12 -16.81 -15.81 33.88
C LYS A 12 -15.95 -16.99 33.42
N ILE A 13 -14.82 -16.75 32.74
CA ILE A 13 -13.81 -17.79 32.54
C ILE A 13 -12.65 -17.57 33.51
N LYS A 14 -12.53 -18.51 34.45
CA LYS A 14 -11.52 -18.57 35.52
C LYS A 14 -10.10 -18.57 34.96
N LYS A 15 -9.27 -17.68 35.50
CA LYS A 15 -7.80 -17.71 35.42
C LYS A 15 -7.27 -19.02 36.01
N SER A 16 -6.50 -19.78 35.23
CA SER A 16 -5.61 -20.84 35.73
C SER A 16 -4.17 -20.50 35.32
N PRO A 17 -3.20 -20.42 36.25
CA PRO A 17 -1.88 -19.89 35.97
C PRO A 17 -0.93 -21.02 35.57
N LYS A 18 -0.82 -21.27 34.27
CA LYS A 18 0.31 -21.89 33.56
C LYS A 18 -0.08 -21.92 32.08
N ILE A 19 0.81 -21.49 31.20
CA ILE A 19 0.59 -21.14 29.77
C ILE A 19 0.18 -19.67 29.58
N ALA A 20 1.07 -18.78 30.03
CA ALA A 20 1.14 -17.41 29.53
C ALA A 20 2.44 -17.31 28.72
N LYS A 21 2.35 -17.61 27.42
CA LYS A 21 3.24 -17.10 26.38
C LYS A 21 2.53 -17.29 25.04
N THR A 22 2.42 -16.19 24.31
CA THR A 22 2.00 -16.09 22.91
C THR A 22 0.49 -16.06 22.65
N LEU A 23 -0.17 -14.98 23.07
CA LEU A 23 -1.38 -14.48 22.40
C LEU A 23 -1.37 -12.95 22.44
N SER A 24 -0.98 -12.33 21.34
CA SER A 24 -1.21 -10.90 21.02
C SER A 24 -0.72 -10.66 19.59
N VAL A 25 -1.60 -10.60 18.58
CA VAL A 25 -1.52 -9.64 17.46
C VAL A 25 -2.94 -9.45 16.90
N LEU A 26 -3.21 -8.20 16.52
CA LEU A 26 -4.47 -7.48 16.39
C LEU A 26 -5.45 -7.98 15.31
N LEU A 27 -6.72 -7.72 15.63
CA LEU A 27 -7.86 -7.65 14.72
C LEU A 27 -7.83 -6.30 13.97
N ALA A 28 -7.66 -6.30 12.65
CA ALA A 28 -7.96 -5.15 11.80
C ALA A 28 -9.06 -5.54 10.80
N LEU A 29 -10.21 -4.89 10.92
CA LEU A 29 -11.37 -5.09 10.05
C LEU A 29 -11.20 -4.22 8.79
N TYR A 30 -11.05 -4.84 7.62
CA TYR A 30 -11.19 -4.14 6.34
C TYR A 30 -12.68 -3.99 6.00
N PHE A 31 -13.13 -2.74 5.88
CA PHE A 31 -14.44 -2.39 5.35
C PHE A 31 -14.29 -2.10 3.85
N ASN A 32 -14.84 -2.96 2.99
CA ASN A 32 -15.08 -2.65 1.58
C ASN A 32 -16.59 -2.39 1.40
N PRO A 33 -17.03 -1.16 1.13
CA PRO A 33 -18.45 -0.83 1.06
C PRO A 33 -19.19 -1.38 -0.17
N ARG A 34 -18.54 -2.11 -1.10
CA ARG A 34 -19.21 -2.66 -2.30
C ARG A 34 -19.14 -4.18 -2.49
N ASN A 35 -18.42 -4.95 -1.66
CA ASN A 35 -18.36 -6.41 -1.79
C ASN A 35 -18.77 -7.13 -0.50
N LYS A 36 -19.98 -7.68 -0.48
CA LYS A 36 -20.49 -8.57 0.57
C LYS A 36 -19.92 -9.99 0.42
N ILE A 37 -18.61 -10.19 0.54
CA ILE A 37 -18.06 -11.53 0.78
C ILE A 37 -16.87 -11.41 1.75
N LYS A 38 -17.05 -11.90 2.98
CA LYS A 38 -15.98 -12.10 3.95
C LYS A 38 -15.31 -13.45 3.65
N HIS A 39 -14.16 -13.45 3.00
CA HIS A 39 -13.31 -14.65 3.01
C HIS A 39 -12.48 -14.65 4.30
N PHE A 40 -12.81 -15.58 5.20
CA PHE A 40 -11.92 -16.01 6.27
C PHE A 40 -10.95 -17.03 5.66
N ILE A 41 -9.65 -16.74 5.66
CA ILE A 41 -8.62 -17.77 5.43
C ILE A 41 -8.06 -18.14 6.81
N LEU A 42 -8.47 -19.31 7.30
CA LEU A 42 -7.85 -19.97 8.44
C LEU A 42 -6.69 -20.83 7.91
N TYR A 43 -5.46 -20.49 8.25
CA TYR A 43 -4.35 -21.44 8.09
C TYR A 43 -4.41 -22.46 9.23
N HIS A 44 -4.79 -23.71 8.91
CA HIS A 44 -4.48 -24.88 9.73
C HIS A 44 -3.18 -25.48 9.20
N SER A 45 -2.12 -25.42 10.01
CA SER A 45 -0.91 -26.22 9.80
C SER A 45 -1.11 -27.53 10.54
N ASP A 46 -1.59 -28.55 9.84
CA ASP A 46 -1.56 -29.94 10.31
C ASP A 46 -1.11 -30.82 9.14
N LYS A 47 0.15 -31.30 9.22
CA LYS A 47 0.63 -32.60 8.76
C LYS A 47 2.14 -32.69 8.97
N ALA A 48 2.54 -33.35 10.06
CA ALA A 48 3.85 -33.99 10.15
C ALA A 48 3.67 -35.44 9.64
N GLU A 49 4.24 -35.76 8.49
CA GLU A 49 4.45 -37.15 8.05
C GLU A 49 5.78 -37.63 8.62
N GLU A 50 5.74 -38.66 9.47
CA GLU A 50 6.94 -39.35 9.96
C GLU A 50 7.51 -40.26 8.86
N LEU A 51 8.76 -40.02 8.46
CA LEU A 51 9.54 -40.92 7.61
C LEU A 51 10.55 -41.72 8.46
N PRO A 52 10.83 -43.00 8.13
CA PRO A 52 11.60 -43.89 8.99
C PRO A 52 13.09 -43.53 9.01
N PHE A 53 13.64 -43.60 10.22
CA PHE A 53 15.01 -43.24 10.57
C PHE A 53 16.01 -44.29 10.04
N VAL A 54 16.83 -43.92 9.04
CA VAL A 54 18.01 -44.71 8.63
C VAL A 54 19.25 -44.06 9.24
N HIS A 55 19.87 -44.74 10.20
CA HIS A 55 21.14 -44.31 10.80
C HIS A 55 22.28 -44.44 9.77
N THR A 56 22.71 -43.32 9.20
CA THR A 56 24.05 -43.20 8.61
C THR A 56 24.86 -42.20 9.44
N SER A 57 25.98 -42.67 9.98
CA SER A 57 26.95 -41.87 10.73
C SER A 57 27.56 -40.80 9.82
N SER A 58 26.92 -39.65 9.80
CA SER A 58 27.34 -38.48 9.04
C SER A 58 28.10 -37.54 9.97
N ASN A 59 29.34 -37.21 9.60
CA ASN A 59 30.13 -36.19 10.28
C ASN A 59 29.35 -34.87 10.28
N ILE A 60 28.85 -34.46 11.45
CA ILE A 60 28.16 -33.20 11.64
C ILE A 60 29.22 -32.10 11.59
N PHE A 61 29.39 -31.50 10.41
CA PHE A 61 30.09 -30.23 10.29
C PHE A 61 29.16 -29.17 10.88
N LEU A 62 29.45 -28.72 12.11
CA LEU A 62 28.79 -27.56 12.71
C LEU A 62 29.19 -26.32 11.87
N GLN A 63 28.43 -26.05 10.80
CA GLN A 63 28.49 -24.74 10.16
C GLN A 63 27.98 -23.72 11.18
N SER A 64 28.85 -22.79 11.55
CA SER A 64 28.46 -21.63 12.36
C SER A 64 27.31 -20.93 11.64
N ILE A 65 26.13 -20.90 12.27
CA ILE A 65 25.02 -20.09 11.81
C ILE A 65 25.47 -18.64 11.95
N ASN A 66 25.73 -17.98 10.83
CA ASN A 66 26.20 -16.60 10.81
C ASN A 66 25.14 -15.73 11.51
N PRO A 67 25.50 -14.99 12.58
CA PRO A 67 24.52 -14.23 13.34
C PRO A 67 24.07 -13.00 12.52
N SER A 68 22.75 -12.85 12.42
CA SER A 68 21.99 -11.80 11.74
C SER A 68 22.36 -11.54 10.27
N VAL A 69 21.64 -12.19 9.36
CA VAL A 69 21.43 -11.58 8.04
C VAL A 69 20.65 -10.28 8.28
N GLN A 70 21.34 -9.15 8.23
CA GLN A 70 20.67 -7.85 8.21
C GLN A 70 20.17 -7.59 6.79
N TRP A 71 18.85 -7.53 6.68
CA TRP A 71 18.19 -7.10 5.46
C TRP A 71 18.41 -5.59 5.27
N PRO A 72 18.46 -5.09 4.03
CA PRO A 72 18.49 -3.65 3.81
C PRO A 72 17.22 -3.02 4.41
N ASP A 73 17.26 -1.78 4.86
CA ASP A 73 16.04 -1.03 5.19
C ASP A 73 15.51 -0.32 3.93
N PRO A 74 14.18 -0.14 3.79
CA PRO A 74 13.62 0.61 2.67
C PRO A 74 14.01 2.09 2.79
N THR A 75 14.38 2.72 1.68
CA THR A 75 14.70 4.14 1.67
C THR A 75 13.41 4.96 1.83
N PRO A 76 13.33 5.87 2.82
CA PRO A 76 12.20 6.78 2.92
C PRO A 76 12.09 7.63 1.65
N TRP A 77 10.86 7.96 1.25
CA TRP A 77 10.67 8.94 0.19
C TRP A 77 11.24 10.30 0.59
N PRO A 78 11.81 11.04 -0.37
CA PRO A 78 12.14 12.44 -0.13
C PRO A 78 10.85 13.21 0.16
N GLU A 79 10.96 14.28 0.94
CA GLU A 79 9.81 15.11 1.33
C GLU A 79 9.09 15.73 0.13
N GLN A 80 9.80 15.93 -0.99
CA GLN A 80 9.25 16.49 -2.22
C GLN A 80 9.87 15.77 -3.41
N PHE A 81 9.06 15.42 -4.42
CA PHE A 81 9.54 14.92 -5.70
C PHE A 81 8.49 15.03 -6.79
N HIS A 82 8.95 14.95 -8.04
CA HIS A 82 8.12 14.65 -9.21
C HIS A 82 8.49 13.27 -9.76
N ALA A 83 7.50 12.51 -10.20
CA ALA A 83 7.71 11.25 -10.90
C ALA A 83 6.77 11.16 -12.10
N LEU A 84 7.33 10.81 -13.26
CA LEU A 84 6.54 10.39 -14.41
C LEU A 84 6.27 8.90 -14.32
N LEU A 85 5.00 8.53 -14.25
CA LEU A 85 4.54 7.16 -14.09
C LEU A 85 3.89 6.66 -15.37
N CYS A 86 4.21 5.43 -15.76
CA CYS A 86 3.49 4.69 -16.80
C CYS A 86 2.76 3.53 -16.14
N MET A 87 1.44 3.51 -16.25
CA MET A 87 0.57 2.63 -15.49
C MET A 87 -0.27 1.74 -16.41
N THR A 88 -0.42 0.48 -16.03
CA THR A 88 -1.51 -0.39 -16.47
C THR A 88 -2.56 -0.44 -15.37
N LEU A 89 -3.78 -0.01 -15.68
CA LEU A 89 -4.91 0.01 -14.76
C LEU A 89 -5.51 -1.40 -14.63
N TYR A 90 -6.26 -1.65 -13.56
CA TYR A 90 -6.96 -2.93 -13.34
C TYR A 90 -7.87 -3.34 -14.52
N SER A 91 -8.39 -2.36 -15.26
CA SER A 91 -9.24 -2.58 -16.44
C SER A 91 -8.47 -3.01 -17.69
N GLY A 92 -7.13 -3.07 -17.62
CA GLY A 92 -6.22 -3.30 -18.74
C GLY A 92 -5.89 -2.04 -19.55
N GLY A 93 -6.48 -0.88 -19.23
CA GLY A 93 -6.18 0.39 -19.87
C GLY A 93 -4.83 0.97 -19.43
N HIS A 94 -4.25 1.83 -20.27
CA HIS A 94 -2.98 2.51 -19.96
C HIS A 94 -3.18 3.97 -19.54
N GLN A 95 -2.33 4.43 -18.64
CA GLN A 95 -2.33 5.79 -18.10
C GLN A 95 -0.90 6.28 -17.91
N ILE A 96 -0.66 7.54 -18.28
CA ILE A 96 0.52 8.28 -17.84
C ILE A 96 0.09 9.18 -16.68
N THR A 97 0.93 9.30 -15.65
CA THR A 97 0.65 10.16 -14.50
C THR A 97 1.88 10.97 -14.14
N ASP A 98 1.73 12.29 -14.09
CA ASP A 98 2.67 13.17 -13.42
C ASP A 98 2.29 13.21 -11.94
N LEU A 99 3.10 12.54 -11.13
CA LEU A 99 2.97 12.52 -9.67
C LEU A 99 3.83 13.63 -9.08
N TRP A 100 3.21 14.57 -8.36
CA TRP A 100 3.90 15.58 -7.58
C TRP A 100 3.60 15.36 -6.10
N TYR A 101 4.59 14.86 -5.39
CA TYR A 101 4.51 14.61 -3.96
C TYR A 101 5.14 15.78 -3.20
N ASP A 102 4.42 16.32 -2.21
CA ASP A 102 4.86 17.49 -1.43
C ASP A 102 4.38 17.35 0.02
N TRP A 103 5.17 16.60 0.81
CA TRP A 103 4.90 16.31 2.22
C TRP A 103 4.79 17.56 3.10
N PRO A 104 5.68 18.57 3.00
CA PRO A 104 5.58 19.79 3.81
C PRO A 104 4.27 20.56 3.58
N LYS A 105 3.71 20.48 2.36
CA LYS A 105 2.40 21.07 2.04
C LYS A 105 1.25 20.07 2.15
N GLY A 106 1.53 18.83 2.53
CA GLY A 106 0.56 17.77 2.77
C GLY A 106 -0.32 17.44 1.57
N ARG A 107 0.27 17.37 0.38
CA ARG A 107 -0.45 17.10 -0.87
C ARG A 107 0.27 16.07 -1.75
N ASN A 108 -0.53 15.25 -2.42
CA ASN A 108 -0.10 14.31 -3.44
C ASN A 108 -0.95 14.55 -4.69
N VAL A 109 -0.32 15.07 -5.75
CA VAL A 109 -1.02 15.54 -6.95
C VAL A 109 -0.71 14.60 -8.10
N ASN A 110 -1.75 13.93 -8.59
CA ASN A 110 -1.68 13.02 -9.72
C ASN A 110 -2.37 13.68 -10.91
N LEU A 111 -1.61 14.06 -11.93
CA LEU A 111 -2.15 14.55 -13.20
C LEU A 111 -2.17 13.41 -14.19
N GLN A 112 -3.37 12.89 -14.47
CA GLN A 112 -3.56 11.59 -15.10
C GLN A 112 -4.06 11.74 -16.54
N GLN A 113 -3.31 11.19 -17.50
CA GLN A 113 -3.74 11.05 -18.88
C GLN A 113 -3.94 9.58 -19.23
N LYS A 114 -5.20 9.16 -19.36
CA LYS A 114 -5.56 7.82 -19.86
C LYS A 114 -5.47 7.78 -21.38
N GLN A 115 -5.01 6.68 -21.97
CA GLN A 115 -4.78 6.56 -23.42
C GLN A 115 -6.02 6.89 -24.27
N LEU A 116 -7.23 6.55 -23.78
CA LEU A 116 -8.52 6.79 -24.45
C LEU A 116 -9.50 7.54 -23.53
N GLY A 117 -9.00 8.25 -22.52
CA GLY A 117 -9.82 8.92 -21.51
C GLY A 117 -9.58 10.41 -21.41
N VAL A 118 -10.35 11.04 -20.52
CA VAL A 118 -10.19 12.45 -20.17
C VAL A 118 -8.98 12.64 -19.26
N PHE A 119 -8.33 13.79 -19.39
CA PHE A 119 -7.30 14.22 -18.45
C PHE A 119 -7.96 14.50 -17.09
N MET A 120 -7.46 13.84 -16.05
CA MET A 120 -8.02 13.90 -14.70
C MET A 120 -6.99 14.49 -13.74
N TYR A 121 -7.45 15.40 -12.89
CA TYR A 121 -6.73 15.87 -11.73
C TYR A 121 -7.17 15.05 -10.54
N ASP A 122 -6.21 14.47 -9.84
CA ASP A 122 -6.43 13.73 -8.60
C ASP A 122 -5.53 14.35 -7.52
N ILE A 123 -6.16 15.14 -6.65
CA ILE A 123 -5.48 15.94 -5.62
C ILE A 123 -5.82 15.35 -4.26
N GLU A 124 -4.85 14.66 -3.66
CA GLU A 124 -4.99 14.01 -2.36
C GLU A 124 -4.32 14.85 -1.28
N TRP A 125 -4.95 14.94 -0.10
CA TRP A 125 -4.47 15.75 1.01
C TRP A 125 -4.17 14.91 2.25
N ASN A 126 -3.27 15.43 3.11
CA ASN A 126 -2.90 14.78 4.37
C ASN A 126 -4.05 14.61 5.36
N ASN A 127 -5.13 15.37 5.20
CA ASN A 127 -6.33 15.21 6.03
C ASN A 127 -7.24 14.06 5.57
N GLY A 128 -6.87 13.36 4.49
CA GLY A 128 -7.60 12.22 3.91
C GLY A 128 -8.64 12.57 2.86
N THR A 129 -8.82 13.86 2.55
CA THR A 129 -9.69 14.29 1.45
C THR A 129 -8.95 14.21 0.12
N SER A 130 -9.62 13.68 -0.90
CA SER A 130 -9.17 13.68 -2.29
C SER A 130 -10.21 14.31 -3.21
N PHE A 131 -9.74 15.04 -4.22
CA PHE A 131 -10.55 15.64 -5.27
C PHE A 131 -10.17 15.04 -6.62
N TYR A 132 -11.14 14.43 -7.29
CA TYR A 132 -11.02 13.91 -8.65
C TYR A 132 -11.81 14.81 -9.58
N TYR A 133 -11.16 15.56 -10.48
CA TYR A 133 -11.87 16.48 -11.35
C TYR A 133 -11.27 16.64 -12.76
N THR A 134 -12.12 17.10 -13.69
CA THR A 134 -11.74 17.44 -15.06
C THR A 134 -11.95 18.92 -15.31
N LEU A 135 -11.00 19.62 -15.93
CA LEU A 135 -11.18 21.03 -16.26
C LEU A 135 -11.98 21.23 -17.56
N GLY A 136 -12.65 22.38 -17.69
CA GLY A 136 -13.39 22.78 -18.89
C GLY A 136 -14.87 23.11 -18.61
N THR A 137 -15.60 23.45 -19.67
CA THR A 137 -17.01 23.88 -19.60
C THR A 137 -17.96 22.82 -19.05
N ASN A 138 -17.62 21.54 -19.19
CA ASN A 138 -18.35 20.40 -18.63
C ASN A 138 -17.49 19.63 -17.62
N GLY A 139 -16.74 20.36 -16.80
CA GLY A 139 -15.90 19.79 -15.76
C GLY A 139 -16.73 18.95 -14.78
N THR A 140 -16.16 17.84 -14.35
CA THR A 140 -16.75 16.93 -13.36
C THR A 140 -15.93 16.98 -12.08
N CYS A 141 -16.54 16.74 -10.93
CA CYS A 141 -15.83 16.61 -9.66
C CYS A 141 -16.43 15.50 -8.81
N GLU A 142 -15.56 14.70 -8.21
CA GLU A 142 -15.86 13.75 -7.14
C GLU A 142 -14.95 14.07 -5.95
N ILE A 143 -15.55 14.18 -4.76
CA ILE A 143 -14.82 14.37 -3.50
C ILE A 143 -14.93 13.08 -2.71
N VAL A 144 -13.80 12.56 -2.28
CA VAL A 144 -13.71 11.34 -1.48
C VAL A 144 -12.96 11.64 -0.18
N ASP A 145 -13.47 11.15 0.94
CA ASP A 145 -12.74 11.13 2.21
C ASP A 145 -12.33 9.68 2.52
N PHE A 146 -11.03 9.42 2.48
CA PHE A 146 -10.45 8.12 2.78
C PHE A 146 -10.23 7.88 4.28
N GLY A 147 -10.33 8.94 5.11
CA GLY A 147 -10.02 8.88 6.54
C GLY A 147 -8.52 8.66 6.86
N VAL A 148 -7.68 8.55 5.84
CA VAL A 148 -6.21 8.44 5.93
C VAL A 148 -5.59 9.39 4.91
N GLY A 149 -4.54 10.11 5.32
CA GLY A 149 -3.82 11.04 4.45
C GLY A 149 -2.92 10.34 3.42
N ILE A 150 -2.17 11.15 2.67
CA ILE A 150 -1.20 10.66 1.69
C ILE A 150 -0.11 9.80 2.36
N PRO A 151 0.60 8.95 1.60
CA PRO A 151 1.70 8.16 2.14
C PRO A 151 2.75 9.06 2.81
N ARG A 152 3.17 8.67 4.02
CA ARG A 152 4.28 9.36 4.69
C ARG A 152 5.61 9.04 4.00
N PRO A 153 6.66 9.86 4.21
CA PRO A 153 8.00 9.52 3.74
C PRO A 153 8.45 8.10 4.13
N ASP A 154 8.06 7.65 5.31
CA ASP A 154 8.37 6.33 5.87
C ASP A 154 7.27 5.29 5.62
N PHE A 155 6.44 5.40 4.58
CA PHE A 155 5.27 4.51 4.40
C PHE A 155 5.61 3.00 4.33
N LEU A 156 6.86 2.65 3.99
CA LEU A 156 7.38 1.27 4.00
C LEU A 156 7.92 0.82 5.37
N ASP A 157 7.86 1.64 6.42
CA ASP A 157 8.24 1.23 7.78
C ASP A 157 7.45 -0.01 8.20
N GLY A 158 8.13 -1.09 8.60
CA GLY A 158 7.50 -2.39 8.89
C GLY A 158 6.96 -3.13 7.66
N ALA A 159 7.46 -2.86 6.46
CA ALA A 159 7.26 -3.70 5.28
C ALA A 159 8.07 -5.01 5.38
N ASN A 160 7.60 -6.04 4.68
CA ASN A 160 8.28 -7.32 4.58
C ASN A 160 9.28 -7.31 3.42
N TYR A 161 10.56 -7.57 3.70
CA TYR A 161 11.57 -7.75 2.66
C TYR A 161 11.38 -9.11 1.98
N LEU A 162 11.26 -9.13 0.66
CA LEU A 162 11.05 -10.34 -0.12
C LEU A 162 12.29 -10.83 -0.89
N GLY A 163 13.38 -10.07 -0.83
CA GLY A 163 14.61 -10.36 -1.57
C GLY A 163 14.83 -9.41 -2.75
N THR A 164 15.50 -9.90 -3.78
CA THR A 164 15.81 -9.12 -4.98
C THR A 164 15.24 -9.71 -6.26
N GLU A 165 14.80 -8.83 -7.16
CA GLU A 165 14.28 -9.19 -8.48
C GLU A 165 14.76 -8.20 -9.55
N VAL A 166 14.87 -8.65 -10.80
CA VAL A 166 15.11 -7.75 -11.93
C VAL A 166 13.78 -7.23 -12.49
N LYS A 167 13.57 -5.91 -12.46
CA LYS A 167 12.41 -5.22 -13.05
C LYS A 167 12.86 -4.01 -13.84
N ASP A 168 12.28 -3.82 -15.03
CA ASP A 168 12.53 -2.67 -15.91
C ASP A 168 14.02 -2.42 -16.19
N GLY A 169 14.85 -3.48 -16.15
CA GLY A 169 16.30 -3.41 -16.35
C GLY A 169 17.13 -3.14 -15.09
N PHE A 170 16.51 -2.99 -13.91
CA PHE A 170 17.17 -2.74 -12.63
C PHE A 170 17.12 -3.96 -11.73
N LEU A 171 18.18 -4.19 -10.94
CA LEU A 171 18.14 -5.13 -9.83
C LEU A 171 17.52 -4.41 -8.63
N CYS A 172 16.35 -4.85 -8.19
CA CYS A 172 15.57 -4.18 -7.16
C CYS A 172 15.52 -4.97 -5.86
N ASN A 173 15.59 -4.28 -4.73
CA ASN A 173 15.02 -4.73 -3.47
C ASN A 173 13.49 -4.74 -3.57
N VAL A 174 12.85 -5.80 -3.07
CA VAL A 174 11.40 -5.95 -3.10
C VAL A 174 10.83 -5.91 -1.69
N TRP A 175 9.85 -5.03 -1.50
CA TRP A 175 9.14 -4.82 -0.25
C TRP A 175 7.65 -5.07 -0.44
N GLU A 176 7.02 -5.81 0.46
CA GLU A 176 5.56 -5.94 0.52
C GLU A 176 5.03 -5.20 1.75
N LYS A 177 3.96 -4.43 1.58
CA LYS A 177 3.31 -3.70 2.66
C LYS A 177 1.81 -3.99 2.70
N VAL A 178 1.39 -4.58 3.81
CA VAL A 178 0.00 -4.86 4.23
C VAL A 178 -0.88 -5.56 3.19
N ASP A 179 -0.29 -6.48 2.43
CA ASP A 179 -0.87 -7.21 1.29
C ASP A 179 -1.50 -6.28 0.23
N PHE A 180 -1.06 -5.02 0.20
CA PHE A 180 -1.64 -3.96 -0.61
C PHE A 180 -0.71 -3.54 -1.75
N ILE A 181 0.59 -3.39 -1.46
CA ILE A 181 1.58 -2.90 -2.41
C ILE A 181 2.88 -3.71 -2.36
N TRP A 182 3.42 -4.01 -3.53
CA TRP A 182 4.78 -4.50 -3.74
C TRP A 182 5.61 -3.40 -4.35
N TYR A 183 6.66 -2.98 -3.65
CA TYR A 183 7.49 -1.84 -3.99
C TYR A 183 8.89 -2.29 -4.38
N TYR A 184 9.35 -1.86 -5.54
CA TYR A 184 10.63 -2.22 -6.13
C TYR A 184 11.55 -1.01 -6.11
N GLU A 185 12.61 -1.10 -5.32
CA GLU A 185 13.64 -0.08 -5.15
C GLU A 185 14.94 -0.55 -5.80
N ASP A 186 15.53 0.23 -6.70
CA ASP A 186 16.84 -0.12 -7.28
C ASP A 186 17.90 -0.27 -6.18
N VAL A 187 18.60 -1.42 -6.16
CA VAL A 187 19.65 -1.73 -5.19
C VAL A 187 20.77 -0.69 -5.24
N ALA A 188 21.15 -0.25 -6.46
CA ALA A 188 22.32 0.60 -6.65
C ALA A 188 22.05 2.06 -6.29
N THR A 189 20.93 2.62 -6.75
CA THR A 189 20.63 4.06 -6.61
C THR A 189 19.60 4.37 -5.53
N LYS A 190 18.94 3.35 -4.98
CA LYS A 190 17.83 3.50 -4.01
C LYS A 190 16.61 4.22 -4.56
N ARG A 191 16.53 4.44 -5.87
CA ARG A 191 15.39 5.09 -6.50
C ARG A 191 14.19 4.11 -6.62
N PRO A 192 12.96 4.62 -6.57
CA PRO A 192 11.78 3.83 -6.92
C PRO A 192 11.87 3.38 -8.39
N VAL A 193 11.56 2.11 -8.68
CA VAL A 193 11.52 1.57 -10.05
C VAL A 193 10.10 1.19 -10.44
N ARG A 194 9.38 0.51 -9.53
CA ARG A 194 8.07 -0.05 -9.81
C ARG A 194 7.27 -0.25 -8.53
N TRP A 195 5.95 -0.31 -8.69
CA TRP A 195 4.98 -0.53 -7.64
C TRP A 195 3.81 -1.30 -8.24
N ASP A 196 3.49 -2.43 -7.62
CA ASP A 196 2.34 -3.26 -7.99
C ASP A 196 1.33 -3.24 -6.86
N PHE A 197 0.07 -2.98 -7.20
CA PHE A 197 -1.03 -3.00 -6.23
C PHE A 197 -1.77 -4.34 -6.29
N TYR A 198 -2.35 -4.75 -5.16
CA TYR A 198 -3.09 -5.99 -5.02
C TYR A 198 -4.27 -6.15 -6.00
N ASP A 199 -4.80 -5.03 -6.50
CA ASP A 199 -5.93 -4.97 -7.42
C ASP A 199 -5.53 -5.09 -8.90
N GLY A 200 -4.23 -5.29 -9.17
CA GLY A 200 -3.68 -5.50 -10.51
C GLY A 200 -3.23 -4.21 -11.20
N ILE A 201 -3.27 -3.05 -10.54
CA ILE A 201 -2.61 -1.85 -11.06
C ILE A 201 -1.10 -2.04 -10.98
N ILE A 202 -0.43 -1.84 -12.12
CA ILE A 202 1.02 -1.90 -12.24
C ILE A 202 1.53 -0.52 -12.61
N THR A 203 2.52 -0.03 -11.86
CA THR A 203 3.10 1.30 -12.06
C THR A 203 4.59 1.19 -12.33
N HIS A 204 5.04 1.75 -13.44
CA HIS A 204 6.44 1.89 -13.81
C HIS A 204 6.90 3.33 -13.57
N VAL A 205 8.05 3.51 -12.90
CA VAL A 205 8.64 4.83 -12.64
C VAL A 205 9.60 5.18 -13.76
N MET A 206 9.20 6.11 -14.63
CA MET A 206 9.97 6.51 -15.80
C MET A 206 11.03 7.55 -15.42
N THR A 207 10.63 8.55 -14.64
CA THR A 207 11.52 9.59 -14.09
C THR A 207 11.25 9.76 -12.60
N PHE A 208 12.27 10.24 -11.87
CA PHE A 208 12.16 10.53 -10.44
C PHE A 208 13.06 11.72 -10.08
N GLU A 209 12.46 12.87 -9.85
CA GLU A 209 13.11 14.16 -9.65
C GLU A 209 12.94 14.64 -8.21
N VAL A 210 13.96 14.39 -7.40
CA VAL A 210 13.96 14.76 -5.97
C VAL A 210 13.97 16.28 -5.81
N GLY A 211 13.11 16.79 -4.91
CA GLY A 211 12.99 18.21 -4.60
C GLY A 211 12.15 19.02 -5.59
N ALA A 212 11.63 18.39 -6.65
CA ALA A 212 10.73 19.06 -7.58
C ALA A 212 9.40 19.42 -6.89
N THR A 213 8.84 20.58 -7.25
CA THR A 213 7.61 21.10 -6.66
C THR A 213 6.66 21.63 -7.73
N LEU A 214 5.36 21.56 -7.44
CA LEU A 214 4.32 22.09 -8.31
C LEU A 214 3.83 23.46 -7.80
N PRO A 215 3.60 24.46 -8.67
CA PRO A 215 3.02 25.73 -8.28
C PRO A 215 1.65 25.58 -7.62
N ASP A 216 1.39 26.39 -6.59
CA ASP A 216 0.14 26.31 -5.82
C ASP A 216 -1.11 26.65 -6.65
N SER A 217 -0.95 27.41 -7.73
CA SER A 217 -2.03 27.69 -8.67
C SER A 217 -2.58 26.46 -9.38
N THR A 218 -1.82 25.37 -9.45
CA THR A 218 -2.20 24.14 -10.19
C THR A 218 -3.01 23.16 -9.33
N VAL A 219 -2.97 23.29 -8.00
CA VAL A 219 -3.55 22.31 -7.08
C VAL A 219 -4.97 22.65 -6.60
N GLN A 220 -5.48 23.83 -6.97
CA GLN A 220 -6.76 24.30 -6.46
C GLN A 220 -7.93 23.61 -7.18
N ALA A 221 -8.74 22.89 -6.39
CA ALA A 221 -9.98 22.30 -6.89
C ALA A 221 -10.94 23.39 -7.41
N PRO A 222 -11.62 23.17 -8.54
CA PRO A 222 -12.58 24.12 -9.10
C PRO A 222 -13.79 24.37 -8.19
N GLU A 223 -14.43 25.54 -8.34
CA GLU A 223 -15.57 25.95 -7.51
C GLU A 223 -16.72 24.92 -7.51
N TYR A 224 -16.99 24.30 -8.66
CA TYR A 224 -18.07 23.33 -8.80
C TYR A 224 -17.86 22.04 -7.98
N CYS A 225 -16.66 21.79 -7.44
CA CYS A 225 -16.44 20.73 -6.46
C CYS A 225 -17.18 21.01 -5.13
N PHE A 226 -17.38 22.28 -4.79
CA PHE A 226 -17.95 22.68 -3.50
C PHE A 226 -19.45 22.99 -3.58
N THR A 227 -20.00 23.02 -4.79
CA THR A 227 -21.44 23.19 -4.99
C THR A 227 -22.13 21.83 -4.86
N THR A 228 -22.81 21.59 -3.75
CA THR A 228 -23.74 20.46 -3.63
C THR A 228 -24.68 20.46 -4.83
N GLN A 229 -24.82 19.32 -5.53
CA GLN A 229 -26.04 19.07 -6.28
C GLN A 229 -27.16 19.17 -5.24
N LYS A 230 -27.92 20.27 -5.26
CA LYS A 230 -29.17 20.33 -4.51
C LYS A 230 -29.98 19.17 -5.03
N ASP A 231 -30.31 18.22 -4.17
CA ASP A 231 -31.32 17.21 -4.45
C ASP A 231 -32.54 17.92 -5.03
N VAL A 232 -32.80 17.68 -6.32
CA VAL A 232 -34.01 18.14 -7.03
C VAL A 232 -35.14 17.16 -6.76
#